data_AF-I8IVL2-F1
#
_entry.id   AF-I8IVL2-F1
#
_cell.length_a   1.000
_cell.length_b   1.000
_cell.length_c   1.000
_cell.angle_alpha   90.00
_cell.angle_beta   90.00
_cell.angle_gamma   90.00
#
_symmetry.space_group_name_H-M   'P 1'
#
loop_
_entity.id
_entity.type
_entity.pdbx_description
1 polymer ?
#
loop_
_entity_poly.entity_id
_entity_poly.type
_entity_poly.pdbx_seq_one_letter_code
_entity_poly.pdbx_strand_id
1 'polypeptide(L)'
;MQLIRPFTHQDSSNAVSQELWIRIWWALFAADNWCSSSLGFPRQMKDWPRPDRSPMDENIFAGMAPEEALQDLNEPCQNPGLWAHMATLHEIFGPIQELNWLAATNKELQPSQMELDTENLAQRLDDWQKALPEEVQLTDPYLVGHSKRGTGGIFMGLHLAFHHYATLLFYQYLDPKSALTMRGRQFAARCKHHALSYSIWLARGRRQSGCEAVYPTVGHMAIVSSSVLLHTLLFGEEEEIAQSHDCLKANFEALLELKEYWPNVNTMVNDPFTPL
;
A
#
# COMPACT_ATOMS: atom_id res chain seq x y z
N MET A 1 -16.95 8.55 -21.29
CA MET A 1 -16.23 7.45 -21.95
C MET A 1 -16.14 6.30 -20.95
N GLN A 2 -17.10 5.38 -20.96
CA GLN A 2 -17.08 4.18 -20.09
C GLN A 2 -16.10 3.19 -20.72
N LEU A 3 -14.88 3.10 -20.19
CA LEU A 3 -13.83 2.23 -20.75
C LEU A 3 -14.05 0.75 -20.45
N ILE A 4 -14.95 0.39 -19.54
CA ILE A 4 -15.20 -1.00 -19.16
C ILE A 4 -16.71 -1.16 -18.93
N ARG A 5 -17.38 -1.93 -19.78
CA ARG A 5 -18.74 -2.40 -19.45
C ARG A 5 -18.61 -3.35 -18.26
N PRO A 6 -19.50 -3.28 -17.24
CA PRO A 6 -19.61 -4.34 -16.26
C PRO A 6 -19.73 -5.65 -17.02
N PHE A 7 -18.91 -6.64 -16.69
CA PHE A 7 -19.02 -7.97 -17.25
C PHE A 7 -20.38 -8.49 -16.78
N THR A 8 -21.41 -8.28 -17.60
CA THR A 8 -22.73 -8.86 -17.39
C THR A 8 -22.51 -10.35 -17.41
N HIS A 9 -22.86 -11.05 -16.32
CA HIS A 9 -22.88 -12.50 -16.20
C HIS A 9 -23.16 -13.13 -17.57
N GLN A 10 -22.11 -13.58 -18.26
CA GLN A 10 -22.28 -14.41 -19.45
C GLN A 10 -22.48 -15.81 -18.89
N ASP A 11 -23.60 -16.43 -19.24
CA ASP A 11 -24.08 -17.74 -18.79
C ASP A 11 -23.14 -18.93 -19.11
N SER A 12 -21.87 -18.67 -19.41
CA SER A 12 -20.84 -19.65 -19.76
C SER A 12 -19.44 -19.33 -19.20
N SER A 13 -19.31 -18.45 -18.19
CA SER A 13 -18.00 -18.22 -17.57
C SER A 13 -17.61 -19.39 -16.65
N ASN A 14 -16.47 -20.02 -16.93
CA ASN A 14 -15.92 -21.04 -16.04
C ASN A 14 -15.32 -20.42 -14.77
N ALA A 15 -14.95 -21.27 -13.81
CA ALA A 15 -14.41 -20.87 -12.51
C ALA A 15 -13.23 -19.89 -12.62
N VAL A 16 -12.31 -20.18 -13.54
CA VAL A 16 -11.12 -19.37 -13.79
C VAL A 16 -11.51 -17.98 -14.30
N SER A 17 -12.41 -17.88 -15.26
CA SER A 17 -12.87 -16.58 -15.80
C SER A 17 -13.55 -15.71 -14.75
N GLN A 18 -14.30 -16.33 -13.83
CA GLN A 18 -14.97 -15.62 -12.74
C GLN A 18 -13.97 -15.06 -11.71
N GLU A 19 -13.04 -15.89 -11.25
CA GLU A 19 -11.97 -15.43 -10.34
C GLU A 19 -11.08 -14.37 -11.00
N LEU A 20 -10.79 -14.53 -12.30
CA LEU A 20 -10.05 -13.52 -13.06
C LEU A 20 -10.81 -12.19 -13.09
N TRP A 21 -12.13 -12.20 -13.28
CA TRP A 21 -12.94 -11.00 -13.24
C TRP A 21 -12.88 -10.31 -11.86
N ILE A 22 -13.00 -11.07 -10.78
CA ILE A 22 -12.88 -10.55 -9.40
C ILE A 22 -11.53 -9.85 -9.23
N ARG A 23 -10.44 -10.52 -9.62
CA ARG A 23 -9.08 -9.97 -9.51
C ARG A 23 -8.88 -8.72 -10.37
N ILE A 24 -9.40 -8.71 -11.60
CA ILE A 24 -9.35 -7.54 -12.47
C ILE A 24 -10.07 -6.36 -11.83
N TRP A 25 -11.27 -6.57 -11.28
CA TRP A 25 -12.02 -5.51 -10.61
C TRP A 25 -11.22 -4.92 -9.44
N TRP A 26 -10.65 -5.77 -8.59
CA TRP A 26 -9.85 -5.33 -7.44
C TRP A 26 -8.54 -4.63 -7.85
N ALA A 27 -7.89 -5.09 -8.93
CA ALA A 27 -6.71 -4.43 -9.47
C ALA A 27 -7.04 -3.03 -10.04
N LEU A 28 -8.19 -2.90 -10.72
CA LEU A 28 -8.66 -1.61 -11.22
C LEU A 28 -9.05 -0.67 -10.07
N PHE A 29 -9.71 -1.19 -9.03
CA PHE A 29 -10.03 -0.43 -7.83
C PHE A 29 -8.77 0.09 -7.14
N ALA A 30 -7.75 -0.76 -6.98
CA ALA A 30 -6.46 -0.34 -6.46
C ALA A 30 -5.84 0.75 -7.34
N ALA A 31 -5.78 0.55 -8.65
CA ALA A 31 -5.23 1.53 -9.59
C ALA A 31 -5.98 2.88 -9.56
N ASP A 32 -7.31 2.88 -9.49
CA ASP A 32 -8.11 4.11 -9.36
C ASP A 32 -7.77 4.85 -8.06
N ASN A 33 -7.60 4.15 -6.93
CA ASN A 33 -7.19 4.78 -5.68
C ASN A 33 -5.77 5.39 -5.76
N TRP A 34 -4.83 4.74 -6.45
CA TRP A 34 -3.46 5.27 -6.59
C TRP A 34 -3.34 6.42 -7.61
N CYS A 35 -3.99 6.30 -8.76
CA CYS A 35 -3.85 7.25 -9.86
C CYS A 35 -4.72 8.48 -9.68
N SER A 36 -5.96 8.33 -9.19
CA SER A 36 -6.87 9.46 -9.06
C SER A 36 -6.35 10.49 -8.04
N SER A 37 -5.69 10.03 -6.97
CA SER A 37 -5.05 10.93 -6.01
C SER A 37 -3.86 11.69 -6.55
N SER A 38 -2.99 11.06 -7.35
CA SER A 38 -1.80 11.73 -7.88
C SER A 38 -2.17 12.82 -8.88
N LEU A 39 -3.26 12.61 -9.63
CA LEU A 39 -3.74 13.52 -10.66
C LEU A 39 -4.78 14.54 -10.14
N GLY A 40 -5.15 14.46 -8.85
CA GLY A 40 -6.19 15.31 -8.26
C GLY A 40 -7.59 15.08 -8.82
N PHE A 41 -7.85 13.89 -9.40
CA PHE A 41 -9.15 13.50 -9.91
C PHE A 41 -9.99 12.79 -8.83
N PRO A 42 -11.33 12.93 -8.87
CA PRO A 42 -12.20 12.07 -8.09
C PRO A 42 -12.02 10.60 -8.48
N ARG A 43 -11.99 9.72 -7.47
CA ARG A 43 -12.00 8.25 -7.66
C ARG A 43 -13.27 7.85 -8.44
N GLN A 44 -13.09 7.14 -9.55
CA GLN A 44 -14.18 6.81 -10.47
C GLN A 44 -14.89 5.51 -10.14
N MET A 45 -14.22 4.58 -9.43
CA MET A 45 -14.75 3.25 -9.13
C MET A 45 -15.53 3.17 -7.82
N LYS A 46 -15.64 4.28 -7.06
CA LYS A 46 -16.36 4.31 -5.77
C LYS A 46 -17.81 3.81 -5.89
N ASP A 47 -18.46 4.14 -7.00
CA ASP A 47 -19.87 3.80 -7.26
C ASP A 47 -20.04 2.57 -8.15
N TRP A 48 -18.95 1.87 -8.50
CA TRP A 48 -19.04 0.69 -9.36
C TRP A 48 -19.52 -0.52 -8.54
N PRO A 49 -20.33 -1.42 -9.13
CA PRO A 49 -20.73 -2.66 -8.44
C PRO A 49 -19.49 -3.45 -8.03
N ARG A 50 -19.35 -3.66 -6.72
CA ARG A 50 -18.26 -4.42 -6.12
C ARG A 50 -18.58 -5.92 -6.21
N PRO A 51 -17.60 -6.79 -6.53
CA PRO A 51 -17.75 -8.23 -6.34
C PRO A 51 -18.00 -8.55 -4.86
N ASP A 52 -19.06 -9.32 -4.58
CA ASP A 52 -19.36 -9.77 -3.21
C ASP A 52 -18.23 -10.67 -2.66
N ARG A 53 -17.57 -11.41 -3.55
CA ARG A 53 -16.48 -12.33 -3.22
C ARG A 53 -15.11 -11.66 -3.34
N SER A 54 -14.26 -11.91 -2.35
CA SER A 54 -12.85 -11.47 -2.37
C SER A 54 -11.97 -12.41 -3.19
N PRO A 55 -10.81 -11.94 -3.71
CA PRO A 55 -9.84 -12.78 -4.41
C PRO A 55 -9.40 -13.98 -3.56
N MET A 56 -9.35 -15.18 -4.15
CA MET A 56 -8.88 -16.36 -3.44
C MET A 56 -7.34 -16.40 -3.32
N ASP A 57 -6.81 -17.40 -2.62
CA ASP A 57 -5.37 -17.69 -2.55
C ASP A 57 -4.74 -17.82 -3.95
N GLU A 58 -3.55 -17.23 -4.10
CA GLU A 58 -2.82 -17.19 -5.37
C GLU A 58 -2.42 -18.57 -5.89
N ASN A 59 -2.04 -19.50 -5.00
CA ASN A 59 -1.64 -20.85 -5.40
C ASN A 59 -2.85 -21.73 -5.72
N ILE A 60 -3.95 -21.56 -4.97
CA ILE A 60 -5.22 -22.22 -5.32
C ILE A 60 -5.63 -21.79 -6.72
N PHE A 61 -5.67 -20.49 -7.00
CA PHE A 61 -6.02 -19.97 -8.32
C PHE A 61 -5.08 -20.46 -9.42
N ALA A 62 -3.75 -20.44 -9.18
CA ALA A 62 -2.77 -20.91 -10.16
C ALA A 62 -2.89 -22.41 -10.48
N GLY A 63 -3.46 -23.21 -9.57
CA GLY A 63 -3.69 -24.64 -9.75
C GLY A 63 -5.04 -25.00 -10.36
N MET A 64 -5.94 -24.03 -10.60
CA MET A 64 -7.29 -24.30 -11.10
C MET A 64 -7.29 -24.80 -12.54
N ALA A 65 -8.15 -25.77 -12.83
CA ALA A 65 -8.41 -26.21 -14.19
C ALA A 65 -9.57 -25.40 -14.81
N PRO A 66 -9.53 -25.06 -16.12
CA PRO A 66 -10.60 -24.32 -16.79
C PRO A 66 -11.98 -25.01 -16.74
N GLU A 67 -12.02 -26.32 -16.53
CA GLU A 67 -13.24 -27.13 -16.47
C GLU A 67 -13.86 -27.19 -15.07
N GLU A 68 -13.15 -26.73 -14.04
CA GLU A 68 -13.68 -26.67 -12.68
C GLU A 68 -14.82 -25.64 -12.59
N ALA A 69 -15.82 -25.95 -11.76
CA ALA A 69 -16.87 -25.00 -11.40
C ALA A 69 -16.50 -24.33 -10.07
N LEU A 70 -16.66 -23.01 -9.96
CA LEU A 70 -16.62 -22.36 -8.65
C LEU A 70 -17.89 -22.78 -7.91
N GLN A 71 -17.72 -23.49 -6.81
CA GLN A 71 -18.83 -23.75 -5.90
C GLN A 71 -19.25 -22.43 -5.25
N ASP A 72 -20.55 -22.16 -5.31
CA ASP A 72 -21.28 -21.09 -4.63
C ASP A 72 -20.65 -19.68 -4.70
N LEU A 73 -20.81 -19.02 -5.85
CA LEU A 73 -20.38 -17.63 -6.09
C LEU A 73 -20.95 -16.59 -5.11
N ASN A 74 -22.05 -16.93 -4.45
CA ASN A 74 -22.73 -16.06 -3.49
C ASN A 74 -22.17 -16.20 -2.07
N GLU A 75 -21.23 -17.12 -1.83
CA GLU A 75 -20.60 -17.29 -0.52
C GLU A 75 -19.25 -16.54 -0.41
N PRO A 76 -18.90 -16.09 0.81
CA PRO A 76 -17.58 -15.52 1.08
C PRO A 76 -16.46 -16.49 0.66
N CYS A 77 -15.35 -15.93 0.18
CA CYS A 77 -14.18 -16.75 -0.13
C CYS A 77 -13.63 -17.36 1.15
N GLN A 78 -13.62 -18.69 1.24
CA GLN A 78 -13.13 -19.43 2.41
C GLN A 78 -11.61 -19.33 2.58
N ASN A 79 -10.88 -19.09 1.49
CA ASN A 79 -9.42 -18.99 1.47
C ASN A 79 -9.00 -17.68 0.79
N PRO A 80 -9.16 -16.52 1.46
CA PRO A 80 -8.74 -15.23 0.90
C PRO A 80 -7.21 -15.22 0.70
N GLY A 81 -6.78 -14.75 -0.47
CA GLY A 81 -5.36 -14.62 -0.81
C GLY A 81 -4.74 -13.32 -0.34
N LEU A 82 -3.45 -13.13 -0.64
CA LEU A 82 -2.76 -11.86 -0.36
C LEU A 82 -3.43 -10.67 -1.08
N TRP A 83 -3.98 -10.89 -2.28
CA TRP A 83 -4.75 -9.86 -2.99
C TRP A 83 -6.06 -9.48 -2.30
N ALA A 84 -6.70 -10.38 -1.55
CA ALA A 84 -7.88 -10.02 -0.76
C ALA A 84 -7.50 -9.11 0.42
N HIS A 85 -6.41 -9.41 1.12
CA HIS A 85 -5.91 -8.54 2.17
C HIS A 85 -5.43 -7.19 1.63
N MET A 86 -4.79 -7.20 0.46
CA MET A 86 -4.41 -5.97 -0.23
C MET A 86 -5.65 -5.14 -0.60
N ALA A 87 -6.72 -5.76 -1.09
CA ALA A 87 -7.98 -5.09 -1.42
C ALA A 87 -8.57 -4.36 -0.20
N THR A 88 -8.67 -5.03 0.95
CA THR A 88 -9.21 -4.40 2.17
C THR A 88 -8.31 -3.29 2.72
N LEU A 89 -6.99 -3.38 2.52
CA LEU A 89 -6.06 -2.30 2.86
C LEU A 89 -6.28 -1.06 1.98
N HIS A 90 -6.54 -1.24 0.68
CA HIS A 90 -6.82 -0.12 -0.25
C HIS A 90 -8.09 0.65 0.11
N GLU A 91 -9.06 0.01 0.78
CA GLU A 91 -10.27 0.70 1.29
C GLU A 91 -9.95 1.73 2.39
N ILE A 92 -8.83 1.58 3.08
CA ILE A 92 -8.33 2.54 4.09
C ILE A 92 -7.56 3.68 3.40
N PHE A 93 -6.92 3.40 2.27
CA PHE A 93 -6.09 4.36 1.55
C PHE A 93 -6.87 5.58 1.04
N GLY A 94 -8.03 5.36 0.43
CA GLY A 94 -8.85 6.45 -0.10
C GLY A 94 -9.19 7.54 0.94
N PRO A 95 -9.68 7.17 2.14
CA PRO A 95 -9.86 8.09 3.26
C PRO A 95 -8.59 8.80 3.74
N ILE A 96 -7.43 8.12 3.77
CA ILE A 96 -6.15 8.75 4.13
C ILE A 96 -5.78 9.85 3.14
N GLN A 97 -5.92 9.58 1.84
CA GLN A 97 -5.65 10.58 0.80
C GLN A 97 -6.60 11.78 0.89
N GLU A 98 -7.88 11.53 1.18
CA GLU A 98 -8.87 12.58 1.34
C GLU A 98 -8.52 13.48 2.54
N LEU A 99 -8.13 12.90 3.67
CA LEU A 99 -7.64 13.66 4.83
C LEU A 99 -6.38 14.47 4.49
N ASN A 100 -5.41 13.89 3.79
CA ASN A 100 -4.19 14.57 3.38
C ASN A 100 -4.47 15.73 2.40
N TRP A 101 -5.38 15.54 1.45
CA TRP A 101 -5.82 16.58 0.53
C TRP A 101 -6.51 17.72 1.28
N LEU A 102 -7.40 17.39 2.21
CA LEU A 102 -8.08 18.35 3.07
C LEU A 102 -7.08 19.14 3.92
N ALA A 103 -6.08 18.49 4.50
CA ALA A 103 -5.04 19.16 5.27
C ALA A 103 -4.20 20.13 4.43
N ALA A 104 -3.90 19.76 3.18
CA ALA A 104 -3.12 20.59 2.27
C ALA A 104 -3.91 21.80 1.71
N THR A 105 -5.23 21.66 1.52
CA THR A 105 -6.04 22.65 0.80
C THR A 105 -6.98 23.46 1.67
N ASN A 106 -7.47 22.90 2.78
CA ASN A 106 -8.51 23.50 3.60
C ASN A 106 -7.93 24.07 4.91
N LYS A 107 -7.63 25.37 4.87
CA LYS A 107 -7.06 26.13 6.00
C LYS A 107 -8.01 26.33 7.19
N GLU A 108 -9.28 25.96 7.07
CA GLU A 108 -10.29 26.14 8.12
C GLU A 108 -10.51 24.88 8.97
N LEU A 109 -9.89 23.75 8.61
CA LEU A 109 -9.94 22.53 9.42
C LEU A 109 -9.34 22.77 10.80
N GLN A 110 -10.17 22.55 11.82
CA GLN A 110 -9.74 22.67 13.20
C GLN A 110 -8.70 21.60 13.53
N PRO A 111 -7.54 21.95 14.11
CA PRO A 111 -6.48 20.99 14.43
C PRO A 111 -6.97 19.80 15.28
N SER A 112 -7.91 20.04 16.20
CA SER A 112 -8.49 18.99 17.03
C SER A 112 -9.32 17.97 16.25
N GLN A 113 -10.03 18.39 15.21
CA GLN A 113 -10.80 17.51 14.33
C GLN A 113 -9.85 16.68 13.45
N MET A 114 -8.80 17.32 12.92
CA MET A 114 -7.78 16.64 12.14
C MET A 114 -7.06 15.55 12.94
N GLU A 115 -6.69 15.83 14.20
CA GLU A 115 -6.12 14.82 15.10
C GLU A 115 -7.09 13.66 15.37
N LEU A 116 -8.39 13.93 15.51
CA LEU A 116 -9.41 12.89 15.71
C LEU A 116 -9.58 12.00 14.47
N ASP A 117 -9.66 12.61 13.28
CA ASP A 117 -9.79 11.87 12.02
C ASP A 117 -8.52 11.04 11.73
N THR A 118 -7.35 11.59 12.07
CA THR A 118 -6.08 10.87 12.02
C THR A 118 -6.11 9.64 12.93
N GLU A 119 -6.54 9.79 14.19
CA GLU A 119 -6.64 8.69 15.15
C GLU A 119 -7.61 7.60 14.68
N ASN A 120 -8.76 7.98 14.13
CA ASN A 120 -9.74 7.02 13.60
C ASN A 120 -9.17 6.19 12.45
N LEU A 121 -8.43 6.80 11.53
CA LEU A 121 -7.76 6.08 10.43
C LEU A 121 -6.58 5.24 10.93
N ALA A 122 -5.85 5.73 11.93
CA ALA A 122 -4.77 5.00 12.56
C ALA A 122 -5.29 3.71 13.21
N GLN A 123 -6.39 3.80 13.96
CA GLN A 123 -7.05 2.64 14.56
C GLN A 123 -7.49 1.62 13.50
N ARG A 124 -8.03 2.08 12.36
CA ARG A 124 -8.40 1.19 11.25
C ARG A 124 -7.20 0.45 10.65
N LEU A 125 -6.04 1.11 10.51
CA LEU A 125 -4.80 0.45 10.08
C LEU A 125 -4.33 -0.58 11.10
N ASP A 126 -4.34 -0.22 12.39
CA ASP A 126 -3.91 -1.10 13.48
C ASP A 126 -4.83 -2.33 13.60
N ASP A 127 -6.14 -2.16 13.44
CA ASP A 127 -7.13 -3.23 13.44
C ASP A 127 -7.01 -4.11 12.20
N TRP A 128 -6.78 -3.52 11.03
CA TRP A 128 -6.51 -4.28 9.81
C TRP A 128 -5.28 -5.17 9.96
N GLN A 129 -4.18 -4.64 10.52
CA GLN A 129 -2.96 -5.42 10.75
C GLN A 129 -3.18 -6.57 11.73
N LYS A 130 -3.92 -6.34 12.82
CA LYS A 130 -4.26 -7.37 13.82
C LYS A 130 -5.19 -8.45 13.27
N ALA A 131 -6.03 -8.11 12.30
CA ALA A 131 -6.97 -9.03 11.67
C ALA A 131 -6.32 -9.96 10.63
N LEU A 132 -5.05 -9.73 10.28
CA LEU A 132 -4.33 -10.61 9.34
C LEU A 132 -4.14 -12.02 9.94
N PRO A 133 -4.38 -13.09 9.16
CA PRO A 133 -4.01 -14.44 9.54
C PRO A 133 -2.52 -14.54 9.88
N GLU A 134 -2.17 -15.47 10.76
CA GLU A 134 -0.79 -15.60 11.28
C GLU A 134 0.24 -15.72 10.15
N GLU A 135 -0.01 -16.62 9.19
CA GLU A 135 0.83 -16.84 7.99
C GLU A 135 0.98 -15.63 7.06
N VAL A 136 0.10 -14.62 7.17
CA VAL A 136 0.17 -13.38 6.38
C VAL A 136 0.90 -12.26 7.13
N GLN A 137 1.18 -12.42 8.42
CA GLN A 137 1.88 -11.40 9.20
C GLN A 137 3.34 -11.24 8.76
N LEU A 138 3.85 -10.01 8.83
CA LEU A 138 5.20 -9.70 8.40
C LEU A 138 6.24 -10.20 9.42
N THR A 139 6.79 -11.37 9.15
CA THR A 139 7.94 -11.91 9.86
C THR A 139 8.96 -12.48 8.87
N ASP A 140 10.21 -12.59 9.29
CA ASP A 140 11.26 -13.16 8.45
C ASP A 140 10.97 -14.62 8.04
N PRO A 141 10.49 -15.51 8.94
CA PRO A 141 10.07 -16.86 8.55
C PRO A 141 8.96 -16.88 7.50
N TYR A 142 7.93 -16.03 7.63
CA TYR A 142 6.83 -15.99 6.65
C TYR A 142 7.26 -15.40 5.31
N LEU A 143 8.15 -14.39 5.31
CA LEU A 143 8.77 -13.87 4.10
C LEU A 143 9.48 -14.98 3.31
N VAL A 144 10.32 -15.78 3.99
CA VAL A 144 11.02 -16.92 3.36
C VAL A 144 10.03 -17.99 2.88
N GLY A 145 8.97 -18.25 3.65
CA GLY A 145 7.90 -19.17 3.26
C GLY A 145 7.20 -18.73 1.97
N HIS A 146 6.81 -17.46 1.86
CA HIS A 146 6.18 -16.90 0.67
C HIS A 146 7.13 -16.86 -0.54
N SER A 147 8.42 -16.57 -0.34
CA SER A 147 9.45 -16.68 -1.38
C SER A 147 9.46 -18.10 -1.99
N LYS A 148 9.50 -19.14 -1.15
CA LYS A 148 9.49 -20.55 -1.62
C LYS A 148 8.21 -20.94 -2.37
N ARG A 149 7.08 -20.30 -2.03
CA ARG A 149 5.78 -20.50 -2.70
C ARG A 149 5.60 -19.63 -3.95
N GLY A 150 6.58 -18.81 -4.33
CA GLY A 150 6.45 -17.89 -5.47
C GLY A 150 5.52 -16.70 -5.22
N THR A 151 5.14 -16.42 -3.97
CA THR A 151 4.24 -15.31 -3.58
C THR A 151 4.97 -14.20 -2.83
N GLY A 152 6.29 -14.27 -2.73
CA GLY A 152 7.13 -13.35 -1.96
C GLY A 152 6.98 -11.87 -2.36
N GLY A 153 6.91 -11.58 -3.66
CA GLY A 153 6.78 -10.21 -4.16
C GLY A 153 5.43 -9.58 -3.80
N ILE A 154 4.34 -10.36 -3.88
CA ILE A 154 2.99 -9.91 -3.50
C ILE A 154 2.91 -9.71 -1.99
N PHE A 155 3.47 -10.65 -1.22
CA PHE A 155 3.57 -10.55 0.24
C PHE A 155 4.33 -9.30 0.64
N MET A 156 5.45 -9.00 -0.02
CA MET A 156 6.17 -7.76 0.28
C MET A 156 5.41 -6.51 -0.16
N GLY A 157 4.78 -6.52 -1.34
CA GLY A 157 3.95 -5.41 -1.79
C GLY A 157 2.86 -5.05 -0.78
N LEU A 158 2.21 -6.05 -0.17
CA LEU A 158 1.18 -5.85 0.86
C LEU A 158 1.71 -5.06 2.06
N HIS A 159 2.81 -5.52 2.63
CA HIS A 159 3.36 -4.93 3.85
C HIS A 159 4.06 -3.59 3.61
N LEU A 160 4.70 -3.43 2.44
CA LEU A 160 5.23 -2.15 2.01
C LEU A 160 4.11 -1.11 1.84
N ALA A 161 2.98 -1.50 1.25
CA ALA A 161 1.82 -0.62 1.14
C ALA A 161 1.25 -0.24 2.53
N PHE A 162 1.17 -1.19 3.46
CA PHE A 162 0.70 -0.91 4.83
C PHE A 162 1.54 0.16 5.52
N HIS A 163 2.87 -0.03 5.55
CA HIS A 163 3.76 0.97 6.15
C HIS A 163 3.69 2.31 5.41
N HIS A 164 3.61 2.30 4.08
CA HIS A 164 3.46 3.53 3.31
C HIS A 164 2.17 4.30 3.63
N TYR A 165 1.03 3.62 3.77
CA TYR A 165 -0.24 4.27 4.10
C TYR A 165 -0.21 4.90 5.49
N ALA A 166 0.39 4.22 6.46
CA ALA A 166 0.63 4.78 7.77
C ALA A 166 1.58 5.99 7.71
N THR A 167 2.68 5.91 6.95
CA THR A 167 3.60 7.04 6.74
C THR A 167 2.86 8.24 6.17
N LEU A 168 2.02 8.06 5.15
CA LEU A 168 1.23 9.13 4.55
C LEU A 168 0.24 9.75 5.53
N LEU A 169 -0.45 8.93 6.34
CA LEU A 169 -1.41 9.41 7.34
C LEU A 169 -0.76 10.35 8.36
N PHE A 170 0.47 10.05 8.77
CA PHE A 170 1.16 10.81 9.81
C PHE A 170 2.14 11.88 9.28
N TYR A 171 2.34 11.95 7.96
CA TYR A 171 3.40 12.76 7.34
C TYR A 171 3.37 14.23 7.75
N GLN A 172 2.18 14.82 7.80
CA GLN A 172 1.99 16.24 8.15
C GLN A 172 2.45 16.60 9.57
N TYR A 173 2.56 15.60 10.47
CA TYR A 173 2.97 15.82 11.85
C TYR A 173 4.49 15.90 12.01
N LEU A 174 5.26 15.69 10.93
CA LEU A 174 6.68 16.02 10.90
C LEU A 174 6.92 17.53 10.93
N ASP A 175 5.95 18.35 10.49
CA ASP A 175 6.04 19.82 10.65
C ASP A 175 6.02 20.16 12.16
N PRO A 176 7.01 20.92 12.67
CA PRO A 176 7.05 21.37 14.06
C PRO A 176 5.76 22.06 14.55
N LYS A 177 5.02 22.72 13.65
CA LYS A 177 3.73 23.37 13.98
C LYS A 177 2.63 22.36 14.30
N SER A 178 2.67 21.19 13.66
CA SER A 178 1.72 20.10 13.88
C SER A 178 2.10 19.23 15.08
N ALA A 179 3.37 19.28 15.50
CA ALA A 179 3.90 18.56 16.66
C ALA A 179 3.82 19.33 18.00
N LEU A 180 3.03 20.40 18.07
CA LEU A 180 2.87 21.19 19.30
C LEU A 180 2.11 20.43 20.41
N THR A 181 1.16 19.59 20.02
CA THR A 181 0.39 18.76 20.95
C THR A 181 1.13 17.44 21.26
N MET A 182 0.78 16.80 22.37
CA MET A 182 1.29 15.47 22.70
C MET A 182 0.90 14.42 21.65
N ARG A 183 -0.32 14.51 21.11
CA ARG A 183 -0.81 13.63 20.03
C ARG A 183 -0.02 13.85 18.74
N GLY A 184 0.19 15.10 18.34
CA GLY A 184 1.00 15.44 17.17
C GLY A 184 2.42 14.86 17.26
N ARG A 185 3.06 14.91 18.44
CA ARG A 185 4.36 14.24 18.66
C ARG A 185 4.30 12.72 18.53
N GLN A 186 3.24 12.09 19.05
CA GLN A 186 3.03 10.64 18.89
C GLN A 186 2.83 10.25 17.42
N PHE A 187 2.06 11.05 16.66
CA PHE A 187 1.89 10.85 15.22
C PHE A 187 3.21 11.03 14.46
N ALA A 188 4.00 12.07 14.78
CA ALA A 188 5.32 12.24 14.18
C ALA A 188 6.23 11.02 14.42
N ALA A 189 6.25 10.50 15.66
CA ALA A 189 6.99 9.29 15.99
C ALA A 189 6.50 8.06 15.21
N ARG A 190 5.18 7.89 15.05
CA ARG A 190 4.60 6.84 14.19
C ARG A 190 5.01 7.01 12.73
N CYS A 191 5.02 8.23 12.20
CA CYS A 191 5.46 8.50 10.83
C CYS A 191 6.90 8.00 10.60
N LYS A 192 7.83 8.38 11.49
CA LYS A 192 9.23 7.92 11.47
C LYS A 192 9.31 6.40 11.57
N HIS A 193 8.59 5.79 12.51
CA HIS A 193 8.57 4.35 12.70
C HIS A 193 8.14 3.59 11.44
N HIS A 194 7.05 4.00 10.79
CA HIS A 194 6.56 3.32 9.59
C HIS A 194 7.47 3.55 8.38
N ALA A 195 8.05 4.74 8.20
CA ALA A 195 9.01 5.00 7.13
C ALA A 195 10.30 4.17 7.30
N LEU A 196 10.80 4.07 8.53
CA LEU A 196 11.94 3.22 8.86
C LEU A 196 11.63 1.74 8.63
N SER A 197 10.48 1.26 9.12
CA SER A 197 10.07 -0.14 8.94
C SER A 197 9.90 -0.50 7.47
N TYR A 198 9.28 0.38 6.67
CA TYR A 198 9.23 0.26 5.22
C TYR A 198 10.62 0.02 4.64
N SER A 199 11.59 0.88 4.96
CA SER A 199 12.94 0.81 4.41
C SER A 199 13.72 -0.43 4.83
N ILE A 200 13.59 -0.85 6.09
CA ILE A 200 14.20 -2.10 6.59
C ILE A 200 13.67 -3.29 5.79
N TRP A 201 12.36 -3.38 5.62
CA TRP A 201 11.73 -4.49 4.91
C TRP A 201 11.96 -4.45 3.40
N LEU A 202 12.02 -3.25 2.80
CA LEU A 202 12.40 -3.07 1.40
C LEU A 202 13.80 -3.64 1.13
N ALA A 203 14.77 -3.30 1.99
CA ALA A 203 16.13 -3.81 1.90
C ALA A 203 16.20 -5.32 2.19
N ARG A 204 15.44 -5.80 3.17
CA ARG A 204 15.36 -7.23 3.51
C ARG A 204 14.76 -8.06 2.37
N GLY A 205 13.68 -7.58 1.74
CA GLY A 205 13.00 -8.23 0.63
C GLY A 205 13.92 -8.40 -0.58
N ARG A 206 14.71 -7.38 -0.93
CA ARG A 206 15.70 -7.44 -2.02
C ARG A 206 16.82 -8.45 -1.82
N ARG A 207 17.10 -8.84 -0.57
CA ARG A 207 18.07 -9.90 -0.25
C ARG A 207 17.48 -11.31 -0.34
N GLN A 208 16.17 -11.43 -0.56
CA GLN A 208 15.48 -12.70 -0.74
C GLN A 208 14.96 -12.82 -2.17
N SER A 209 15.42 -13.85 -2.88
CA SER A 209 14.95 -14.10 -4.24
C SER A 209 13.43 -14.26 -4.29
N GLY A 210 12.79 -13.52 -5.19
CA GLY A 210 11.33 -13.54 -5.38
C GLY A 210 10.55 -12.68 -4.38
N CYS A 211 11.20 -11.82 -3.59
CA CYS A 211 10.60 -10.87 -2.65
C CYS A 211 10.91 -9.40 -2.96
N GLU A 212 11.50 -9.10 -4.12
CA GLU A 212 12.04 -7.78 -4.47
C GLU A 212 10.96 -6.70 -4.65
N ALA A 213 9.70 -7.12 -4.90
CA ALA A 213 8.53 -6.26 -5.11
C ALA A 213 8.79 -5.17 -6.18
N VAL A 214 9.04 -5.61 -7.41
CA VAL A 214 9.51 -4.77 -8.52
C VAL A 214 8.36 -4.00 -9.20
N TYR A 215 7.57 -3.25 -8.42
CA TYR A 215 6.43 -2.48 -8.91
C TYR A 215 6.76 -0.97 -9.00
N PRO A 216 6.16 -0.22 -9.94
CA PRO A 216 6.41 1.22 -10.06
C PRO A 216 5.96 1.99 -8.81
N THR A 217 4.89 1.52 -8.13
CA THR A 217 4.39 2.12 -6.88
C THR A 217 5.41 2.02 -5.74
N VAL A 218 6.21 0.95 -5.69
CA VAL A 218 7.27 0.78 -4.69
C VAL A 218 8.35 1.87 -4.85
N GLY A 219 8.58 2.35 -6.06
CA GLY A 219 9.44 3.52 -6.30
C GLY A 219 8.90 4.78 -5.60
N HIS A 220 7.63 5.11 -5.83
CA HIS A 220 6.99 6.24 -5.16
C HIS A 220 6.99 6.09 -3.63
N MET A 221 6.66 4.90 -3.12
CA MET A 221 6.66 4.61 -1.68
C MET A 221 8.06 4.78 -1.06
N ALA A 222 9.11 4.39 -1.77
CA ALA A 222 10.49 4.55 -1.34
C ALA A 222 10.92 6.02 -1.30
N ILE A 223 10.47 6.85 -2.24
CA ILE A 223 10.72 8.30 -2.23
C ILE A 223 10.07 8.95 -1.01
N VAL A 224 8.79 8.66 -0.75
CA VAL A 224 8.07 9.20 0.42
C VAL A 224 8.73 8.77 1.73
N SER A 225 9.11 7.49 1.86
CA SER A 225 9.80 7.04 3.08
C SER A 225 11.19 7.69 3.21
N SER A 226 11.89 7.89 2.09
CA SER A 226 13.20 8.58 2.07
C SER A 226 13.10 10.04 2.51
N SER A 227 12.01 10.76 2.20
CA SER A 227 11.85 12.13 2.68
C SER A 227 11.67 12.19 4.20
N VAL A 228 10.99 11.21 4.80
CA VAL A 228 10.89 11.08 6.27
C VAL A 228 12.24 10.74 6.90
N LEU A 229 13.03 9.84 6.28
CA LEU A 229 14.38 9.53 6.75
C LEU A 229 15.30 10.75 6.64
N LEU A 230 15.22 11.51 5.54
CA LEU A 230 15.97 12.76 5.39
C LEU A 230 15.57 13.80 6.43
N HIS A 231 14.26 13.96 6.69
CA HIS A 231 13.78 14.79 7.79
C HIS A 231 14.38 14.34 9.13
N THR A 232 14.42 13.03 9.38
CA THR A 232 14.99 12.45 10.62
C THR A 232 16.50 12.68 10.72
N LEU A 233 17.24 12.65 9.60
CA LEU A 233 18.67 13.00 9.58
C LEU A 233 18.92 14.48 9.90
N LEU A 234 18.01 15.37 9.48
CA LEU A 234 18.16 16.82 9.64
C LEU A 234 17.67 17.33 11.00
N PHE A 235 16.62 16.71 11.54
CA PHE A 235 15.86 17.22 12.69
C PHE A 235 15.57 16.16 13.76
N GLY A 236 16.04 14.92 13.59
CA GLY A 236 15.88 13.84 14.57
C GLY A 236 16.93 13.86 15.67
N GLU A 237 16.78 12.91 16.59
CA GLU A 237 17.73 12.71 17.69
C GLU A 237 18.96 11.93 17.22
N GLU A 238 20.08 12.05 17.94
CA GLU A 238 21.37 11.47 17.53
C GLU A 238 21.30 9.94 17.35
N GLU A 239 20.51 9.25 18.17
CA GLU A 239 20.31 7.80 18.09
C GLU A 239 19.54 7.36 16.83
N GLU A 240 18.76 8.26 16.21
CA GLU A 240 17.99 7.97 15.00
C GLU A 240 18.84 8.10 13.71
N ILE A 241 19.98 8.81 13.77
CA ILE A 241 20.73 9.24 12.58
C ILE A 241 21.34 8.06 11.83
N ALA A 242 22.09 7.18 12.52
CA ALA A 242 22.85 6.12 11.87
C ALA A 242 21.94 5.15 11.10
N GLN A 243 20.85 4.71 11.74
CA GLN A 243 19.90 3.81 11.10
C GLN A 243 19.15 4.48 9.94
N SER A 244 18.75 5.74 10.12
CA SER A 244 18.08 6.50 9.05
C SER A 244 18.97 6.67 7.83
N HIS A 245 20.27 6.90 8.03
CA HIS A 245 21.24 7.01 6.95
C HIS A 245 21.37 5.70 6.16
N ASP A 246 21.52 4.57 6.85
CA ASP A 246 21.67 3.26 6.20
C ASP A 246 20.40 2.86 5.43
N CYS A 247 19.22 3.13 6.01
CA CYS A 247 17.94 2.91 5.35
C CYS A 247 17.75 3.84 4.14
N LEU A 248 18.20 5.09 4.21
CA LEU A 248 18.12 6.03 3.09
C LEU A 248 19.01 5.55 1.93
N LYS A 249 20.22 5.06 2.23
CA LYS A 249 21.09 4.46 1.22
C LYS A 249 20.44 3.24 0.56
N ALA A 250 19.85 2.34 1.35
CA ALA A 250 19.17 1.16 0.83
C ALA A 250 17.95 1.51 -0.04
N ASN A 251 17.17 2.54 0.33
CA ASN A 251 16.09 3.05 -0.52
C ASN A 251 16.62 3.59 -1.85
N PHE A 252 17.76 4.30 -1.84
CA PHE A 252 18.35 4.84 -3.05
C PHE A 252 18.86 3.73 -3.99
N GLU A 253 19.50 2.69 -3.44
CA GLU A 253 19.88 1.50 -4.21
C GLU A 253 18.66 0.84 -4.86
N ALA A 254 17.57 0.69 -4.10
CA ALA A 254 16.29 0.17 -4.61
C ALA A 254 15.70 1.03 -5.74
N LEU A 255 15.80 2.35 -5.65
CA LEU A 255 15.33 3.29 -6.68
C LEU A 255 16.19 3.22 -7.96
N LEU A 256 17.50 3.12 -7.81
CA LEU A 256 18.43 2.96 -8.93
C LEU A 256 18.21 1.65 -9.69
N GLU A 257 17.79 0.59 -9.01
CA GLU A 257 17.36 -0.64 -9.63
C GLU A 257 16.00 -0.44 -10.34
N LEU A 258 15.00 0.12 -9.65
CA LEU A 258 13.64 0.25 -10.19
C LEU A 258 13.54 1.13 -11.44
N LYS A 259 14.38 2.17 -11.56
CA LYS A 259 14.38 3.05 -12.74
C LYS A 259 14.79 2.34 -14.03
N GLU A 260 15.51 1.21 -13.94
CA GLU A 260 15.89 0.41 -15.11
C GLU A 260 14.68 -0.33 -15.69
N TYR A 261 13.68 -0.62 -14.86
CA TYR A 261 12.43 -1.30 -15.27
C TYR A 261 11.30 -0.31 -15.58
N TRP A 262 11.25 0.82 -14.85
CA TRP A 262 10.09 1.71 -14.84
C TRP A 262 10.48 3.16 -15.19
N PRO A 263 10.16 3.64 -16.41
CA PRO A 263 10.52 4.99 -16.86
C PRO A 263 10.00 6.12 -15.96
N ASN A 264 8.82 5.95 -15.36
CA ASN A 264 8.27 6.93 -14.42
C ASN A 264 9.11 7.07 -13.14
N VAL A 265 9.73 5.99 -12.65
CA VAL A 265 10.65 6.05 -11.51
C VAL A 265 11.91 6.82 -11.87
N ASN A 266 12.41 6.68 -13.11
CA ASN A 266 13.52 7.49 -13.60
C ASN A 266 13.20 9.00 -13.55
N THR A 267 11.98 9.39 -13.95
CA THR A 267 11.55 10.80 -13.83
C THR A 267 11.53 11.25 -12.38
N MET A 268 10.94 10.47 -11.46
CA MET A 268 10.87 10.84 -10.04
C MET A 268 12.25 10.97 -9.38
N VAL A 269 13.22 10.13 -9.75
CA VAL A 269 14.58 10.17 -9.19
C VAL A 269 15.35 11.39 -9.70
N ASN A 270 15.19 11.73 -10.98
CA ASN A 270 15.93 12.84 -11.60
C ASN A 270 15.24 14.20 -11.42
N ASP A 271 13.93 14.23 -11.21
CA ASP A 271 13.13 15.43 -11.00
C ASP A 271 12.02 15.18 -9.96
N PRO A 272 12.36 15.12 -8.65
CA PRO A 272 11.43 14.76 -7.59
C PRO A 272 10.30 15.78 -7.35
N PHE A 273 10.27 16.90 -8.08
CA PHE A 273 9.30 17.98 -7.94
C PHE A 273 8.37 18.15 -9.14
N THR A 274 8.50 17.35 -10.21
CA THR A 274 7.50 17.33 -11.28
C THR A 274 6.30 16.48 -10.85
N PRO A 275 5.06 17.03 -10.84
CA PRO A 275 3.88 16.21 -10.61
C PRO A 275 3.72 15.21 -11.77
N LEU A 276 3.38 13.97 -11.43
CA LEU A 276 2.93 12.95 -12.38
C LEU A 276 1.58 13.35 -13.01
#